data_AF-A0A5J9V3W9-F1
#
_entry.id   AF-A0A5J9V3W9-F1
#
_cell.length_a   1.000
_cell.length_b   1.000
_cell.length_c   1.000
_cell.angle_alpha   90.00
_cell.angle_beta   90.00
_cell.angle_gamma   90.00
#
_symmetry.space_group_name_H-M   'P 1'
#
loop_
_entity.id
_entity.type
_entity.pdbx_description
1 polymer ?
#
loop_
_entity_poly.entity_id
_entity_poly.type
_entity_poly.pdbx_seq_one_letter_code
_entity_poly.pdbx_strand_id
1 'polypeptide(L)'
;MATLPAPCSRHHHHCRLSPPARPASRHANKAYASLRASPPTVGREAAVARMPRLAHRDVMLSLAREAETRLGARLLPSEVPANVADFSDDDGRALGSVDVRRGAPGSSIDFMLEAWFHRALPGGRGGAIDITSLIVFLNGATDAPHFLMELIQGGPSGLVLLLDLFPRKDLPLHPGYIDRYYAATGVDAHRRDVERIPHVRPYVSPSLLVRSLWSPTAVVVDVQCGEGGEAKLEEIVRGQLASSAAAVLDVWLERCAGSVVEMEAAERESLVARDKMIATTSVELNLSANLPKMFSADVSGRVVAEISKAFVGS
;
A
#
# COMPACT_ATOMS: atom_id res chain seq x y z
N MET A 1 5.44 -3.39 -0.81
CA MET A 1 6.60 -4.21 -0.36
C MET A 1 7.14 -5.14 -1.44
N ALA A 2 6.52 -5.20 -2.63
CA ALA A 2 7.12 -5.86 -3.79
C ALA A 2 7.93 -4.85 -4.62
N THR A 3 9.06 -5.30 -5.15
CA THR A 3 9.72 -4.57 -6.24
C THR A 3 8.96 -4.84 -7.53
N LEU A 4 8.61 -3.79 -8.27
CA LEU A 4 8.02 -3.92 -9.60
C LEU A 4 8.87 -4.86 -10.48
N PRO A 5 8.25 -5.84 -11.17
CA PRO A 5 8.98 -6.71 -12.08
C PRO A 5 9.62 -5.87 -13.19
N ALA A 6 10.90 -6.10 -13.45
CA ALA A 6 11.64 -5.37 -14.49
C ALA A 6 11.14 -5.80 -15.88
N PRO A 7 10.92 -4.86 -16.82
CA PRO A 7 10.68 -5.21 -18.20
C PRO A 7 11.99 -5.73 -18.83
N CYS A 8 11.95 -6.94 -19.38
CA CYS A 8 13.02 -7.48 -20.22
C CYS A 8 13.16 -6.63 -21.49
N SER A 9 14.28 -5.91 -21.68
CA SER A 9 14.82 -5.62 -23.01
C SER A 9 16.24 -5.03 -23.00
N ARG A 10 16.90 -5.25 -24.14
CA ARG A 10 18.33 -5.31 -24.42
C ARG A 10 19.00 -3.94 -24.59
N HIS A 11 20.31 -3.95 -24.40
CA HIS A 11 21.28 -2.86 -24.61
C HIS A 11 21.14 -2.13 -25.94
N HIS A 12 21.27 -0.80 -25.90
CA HIS A 12 22.01 -0.04 -26.90
C HIS A 12 22.72 1.17 -26.27
N HIS A 13 24.01 1.27 -26.58
CA HIS A 13 24.89 2.40 -26.30
C HIS A 13 24.47 3.66 -27.06
N HIS A 14 24.58 4.84 -26.44
CA HIS A 14 25.03 6.05 -27.14
C HIS A 14 25.65 7.07 -26.17
N CYS A 15 26.88 7.48 -26.51
CA CYS A 15 27.58 8.65 -25.97
C CYS A 15 26.90 9.96 -26.43
N ARG A 16 26.90 11.00 -25.58
CA ARG A 16 27.63 12.28 -25.80
C ARG A 16 27.19 13.42 -24.84
N LEU A 17 28.23 14.03 -24.26
CA LEU A 17 28.54 15.47 -24.15
C LEU A 17 27.55 16.43 -23.47
N SER A 18 28.03 16.98 -22.35
CA SER A 18 27.49 18.13 -21.61
C SER A 18 27.56 19.45 -22.40
N PRO A 19 26.58 20.35 -22.23
CA PRO A 19 26.73 21.76 -22.59
C PRO A 19 27.11 22.65 -21.37
N PRO A 20 27.73 23.82 -21.59
CA PRO A 20 28.12 24.74 -20.52
C PRO A 20 26.99 25.69 -20.11
N ALA A 21 27.15 26.25 -18.90
CA ALA A 21 26.20 27.10 -18.19
C ALA A 21 26.36 28.61 -18.42
N ARG A 22 25.26 29.35 -18.14
CA ARG A 22 25.10 30.75 -17.60
C ARG A 22 24.25 31.69 -18.49
N PRO A 23 23.71 32.82 -17.96
CA PRO A 23 23.40 33.21 -16.57
C PRO A 23 21.97 33.76 -16.37
N ALA A 24 21.67 34.10 -15.11
CA ALA A 24 20.42 34.61 -14.57
C ALA A 24 19.91 35.94 -15.15
N SER A 25 18.58 36.07 -15.25
CA SER A 25 17.88 37.35 -15.29
C SER A 25 16.84 37.43 -14.16
N ARG A 26 16.99 38.48 -13.34
CA ARG A 26 16.06 38.90 -12.30
C ARG A 26 14.90 39.64 -12.95
N HIS A 27 13.67 39.17 -12.76
CA HIS A 27 12.50 40.03 -12.85
C HIS A 27 11.61 39.82 -11.63
N ALA A 28 11.59 40.85 -10.79
CA ALA A 28 10.60 41.04 -9.74
C ALA A 28 9.23 41.24 -10.39
N ASN A 29 8.23 40.49 -9.97
CA ASN A 29 6.84 40.90 -10.20
C ASN A 29 5.96 40.58 -8.99
N LYS A 30 5.11 41.57 -8.73
CA LYS A 30 4.33 41.84 -7.53
C LYS A 30 3.25 40.79 -7.28
N ALA A 31 2.99 40.58 -6.00
CA ALA A 31 1.90 39.78 -5.46
C ALA A 31 0.53 40.25 -5.95
N TYR A 32 -0.27 39.30 -6.44
CA TYR A 32 -1.72 39.30 -6.33
C TYR A 32 -2.11 37.97 -5.71
N ALA A 33 -2.50 38.00 -4.43
CA ALA A 33 -3.11 36.86 -3.76
C ALA A 33 -4.51 36.66 -4.35
N SER A 34 -4.61 35.82 -5.37
CA SER A 34 -5.89 35.26 -5.80
C SER A 34 -6.31 34.22 -4.78
N LEU A 35 -7.35 34.54 -3.99
CA LEU A 35 -8.10 33.56 -3.21
C LEU A 35 -8.76 32.59 -4.20
N ARG A 36 -8.00 31.60 -4.64
CA ARG A 36 -8.50 30.47 -5.43
C ARG A 36 -9.36 29.65 -4.48
N ALA A 37 -10.67 29.68 -4.69
CA ALA A 37 -11.58 28.73 -4.07
C ALA A 37 -11.03 27.31 -4.30
N SER A 38 -10.89 26.54 -3.21
CA SER A 38 -10.45 25.15 -3.29
C SER A 38 -11.37 24.41 -4.26
N PRO A 39 -10.82 23.64 -5.22
CA PRO A 39 -11.66 22.79 -6.06
C PRO A 39 -12.49 21.85 -5.17
N PRO A 40 -13.70 21.48 -5.59
CA PRO A 40 -14.52 20.54 -4.84
C PRO A 40 -13.72 19.25 -4.61
N THR A 41 -13.72 18.76 -3.38
CA THR A 41 -13.06 17.51 -3.01
C THR A 41 -13.67 16.39 -3.85
N VAL A 42 -12.88 15.79 -4.74
CA VAL A 42 -13.32 14.61 -5.50
C VAL A 42 -13.51 13.49 -4.48
N GLY A 43 -14.71 12.92 -4.39
CA GLY A 43 -14.97 11.79 -3.49
C GLY A 43 -14.14 10.56 -3.90
N ARG A 44 -13.73 9.74 -2.92
CA ARG A 44 -12.94 8.51 -3.14
C ARG A 44 -13.46 7.69 -4.32
N GLU A 45 -14.77 7.46 -4.37
CA GLU A 45 -15.43 6.71 -5.42
C GLU A 45 -15.19 7.29 -6.82
N ALA A 46 -15.23 8.61 -6.94
CA ALA A 46 -15.02 9.29 -8.21
C ALA A 46 -13.54 9.21 -8.63
N ALA A 47 -12.60 9.31 -7.68
CA ALA A 47 -11.17 9.15 -7.95
C ALA A 47 -10.85 7.72 -8.44
N VAL A 48 -11.33 6.70 -7.72
CA VAL A 48 -11.15 5.27 -8.06
C VAL A 48 -11.87 4.90 -9.36
N ALA A 49 -13.01 5.52 -9.67
CA ALA A 49 -13.78 5.25 -10.89
C ALA A 49 -13.03 5.59 -12.19
N ARG A 50 -12.02 6.45 -12.14
CA ARG A 50 -11.17 6.75 -13.29
C ARG A 50 -10.11 5.69 -13.56
N MET A 51 -9.80 4.85 -12.56
CA MET A 51 -8.86 3.75 -12.73
C MET A 51 -9.49 2.63 -13.57
N PRO A 52 -8.69 1.84 -14.32
CA PRO A 52 -9.19 0.68 -15.04
C PRO A 52 -10.00 -0.26 -14.13
N ARG A 53 -11.02 -0.90 -14.71
CA ARG A 53 -11.85 -1.89 -13.98
C ARG A 53 -11.10 -3.21 -13.86
N LEU A 54 -10.35 -3.37 -12.77
CA LEU A 54 -9.62 -4.59 -12.45
C LEU A 54 -10.28 -5.33 -11.29
N ALA A 55 -10.19 -6.66 -11.28
CA ALA A 55 -10.78 -7.49 -10.23
C ALA A 55 -10.28 -7.09 -8.83
N HIS A 56 -8.97 -6.89 -8.69
CA HIS A 56 -8.35 -6.52 -7.40
C HIS A 56 -8.77 -5.12 -6.95
N ARG A 57 -9.17 -4.25 -7.87
CA ARG A 57 -9.73 -2.94 -7.53
C ARG A 57 -11.10 -3.04 -6.87
N ASP A 58 -11.97 -3.89 -7.38
CA ASP A 58 -13.28 -4.04 -6.75
C ASP A 58 -13.16 -4.70 -5.36
N VAL A 59 -12.25 -5.68 -5.21
CA VAL A 59 -11.94 -6.33 -3.93
C VAL A 59 -11.42 -5.32 -2.91
N MET A 60 -10.40 -4.55 -3.28
CA MET A 60 -9.79 -3.55 -2.39
C MET A 60 -10.79 -2.49 -1.97
N LEU A 61 -11.61 -1.97 -2.89
CA LEU A 61 -12.63 -0.97 -2.57
C LEU A 61 -13.69 -1.54 -1.59
N SER A 62 -14.08 -2.81 -1.76
CA SER A 62 -15.01 -3.48 -0.84
C SER A 62 -14.43 -3.59 0.57
N LEU A 63 -13.19 -4.08 0.69
CA LEU A 63 -12.51 -4.27 1.97
C LEU A 63 -12.21 -2.94 2.67
N ALA A 64 -11.81 -1.92 1.92
CA ALA A 64 -11.60 -0.58 2.47
C ALA A 64 -12.91 0.02 3.04
N ARG A 65 -14.04 -0.16 2.35
CA ARG A 65 -15.35 0.26 2.85
C ARG A 65 -15.77 -0.49 4.10
N GLU A 66 -15.53 -1.79 4.14
CA GLU A 66 -15.82 -2.61 5.31
C GLU A 66 -14.99 -2.17 6.52
N ALA A 67 -13.67 -2.02 6.33
CA ALA A 67 -12.77 -1.53 7.36
C ALA A 67 -13.20 -0.15 7.86
N GLU A 68 -13.47 0.81 6.96
CA GLU A 68 -13.95 2.15 7.30
C GLU A 68 -15.26 2.09 8.10
N THR A 69 -16.23 1.29 7.65
CA THR A 69 -17.54 1.13 8.30
C THR A 69 -17.40 0.55 9.70
N ARG A 70 -16.59 -0.50 9.87
CA ARG A 70 -16.40 -1.19 11.14
C ARG A 70 -15.48 -0.41 12.10
N LEU A 71 -14.56 0.39 11.58
CA LEU A 71 -13.75 1.29 12.39
C LEU A 71 -14.56 2.51 12.83
N GLY A 72 -15.42 3.05 11.96
CA GLY A 72 -16.40 4.09 12.27
C GLY A 72 -15.76 5.32 12.93
N ALA A 73 -16.30 5.72 14.08
CA ALA A 73 -15.83 6.89 14.84
C ALA A 73 -14.40 6.78 15.37
N ARG A 74 -13.73 5.63 15.24
CA ARG A 74 -12.31 5.45 15.56
C ARG A 74 -11.38 6.11 14.54
N LEU A 75 -11.90 6.52 13.39
CA LEU A 75 -11.17 7.23 12.34
C LEU A 75 -11.66 8.68 12.22
N LEU A 76 -10.72 9.58 12.04
CA LEU A 76 -10.97 10.96 11.63
C LEU A 76 -11.23 11.01 10.11
N PRO A 77 -11.89 12.06 9.61
CA PRO A 77 -11.94 12.35 8.18
C PRO A 77 -10.54 12.45 7.58
N SER A 78 -10.45 12.19 6.28
CA SER A 78 -9.20 12.35 5.54
C SER A 78 -8.83 13.82 5.39
N GLU A 79 -7.57 14.13 5.66
CA GLU A 79 -6.98 15.47 5.47
C GLU A 79 -6.02 15.52 4.27
N VAL A 80 -6.03 14.48 3.44
CA VAL A 80 -5.17 14.41 2.25
C VAL A 80 -5.54 15.56 1.29
N PRO A 81 -4.56 16.37 0.86
CA PRO A 81 -4.80 17.45 -0.10
C PRO A 81 -5.41 16.95 -1.41
N ALA A 82 -6.30 17.73 -2.03
CA ALA A 82 -7.01 17.32 -3.25
C ALA A 82 -6.09 16.87 -4.41
N ASN A 83 -4.90 17.45 -4.53
CA ASN A 83 -3.88 17.10 -5.54
C ASN A 83 -3.07 15.83 -5.22
N VAL A 84 -3.36 15.17 -4.09
CA VAL A 84 -2.82 13.87 -3.67
C VAL A 84 -3.96 12.85 -3.52
N ALA A 85 -5.14 13.30 -3.07
CA ALA A 85 -6.35 12.48 -3.01
C ALA A 85 -6.71 11.91 -4.39
N ASP A 86 -6.41 12.70 -5.42
CA ASP A 86 -6.65 12.38 -6.81
C ASP A 86 -5.56 13.08 -7.64
N PHE A 87 -4.82 12.32 -8.44
CA PHE A 87 -3.83 12.88 -9.36
C PHE A 87 -3.69 12.08 -10.67
N SER A 88 -3.16 12.76 -11.68
CA SER A 88 -2.84 12.19 -12.99
C SER A 88 -1.53 12.78 -13.53
N ASP A 89 -0.88 12.04 -14.41
CA ASP A 89 0.34 12.46 -15.12
C ASP A 89 0.39 11.85 -16.53
N ASP A 90 1.30 12.31 -17.38
CA ASP A 90 1.54 11.81 -18.74
C ASP A 90 0.25 11.69 -19.56
N ASP A 91 -0.50 12.81 -19.64
CA ASP A 91 -1.79 12.90 -20.34
C ASP A 91 -2.81 11.82 -19.92
N GLY A 92 -2.78 11.41 -18.66
CA GLY A 92 -3.69 10.42 -18.08
C GLY A 92 -3.21 8.98 -18.22
N ARG A 93 -2.00 8.73 -18.73
CA ARG A 93 -1.38 7.40 -18.73
C ARG A 93 -0.91 6.94 -17.35
N ALA A 94 -0.75 7.87 -16.41
CA ALA A 94 -0.55 7.54 -15.02
C ALA A 94 -1.65 8.20 -14.18
N LEU A 95 -2.28 7.41 -13.32
CA LEU A 95 -3.34 7.86 -12.44
C LEU A 95 -3.04 7.38 -11.04
N GLY A 96 -3.33 8.20 -10.03
CA GLY A 96 -3.23 7.80 -8.65
C GLY A 96 -4.29 8.41 -7.75
N SER A 97 -4.52 7.75 -6.61
CA SER A 97 -5.39 8.22 -5.54
C SER A 97 -4.85 7.71 -4.21
N VAL A 98 -4.87 8.56 -3.19
CA VAL A 98 -4.42 8.25 -1.84
C VAL A 98 -5.43 8.80 -0.85
N ASP A 99 -5.88 7.97 0.09
CA ASP A 99 -6.70 8.39 1.23
C ASP A 99 -5.99 8.00 2.52
N VAL A 100 -5.86 8.96 3.46
CA VAL A 100 -5.24 8.71 4.76
C VAL A 100 -6.17 9.25 5.83
N ARG A 101 -6.55 8.36 6.74
CA ARG A 101 -7.43 8.67 7.87
C ARG A 101 -6.73 8.35 9.17
N ARG A 102 -6.58 9.36 10.03
CA ARG A 102 -5.95 9.22 11.34
C ARG A 102 -6.89 8.55 12.33
N GLY A 103 -6.32 7.93 13.37
CA GLY A 103 -7.10 7.53 14.54
C GLY A 103 -7.69 8.74 15.26
N ALA A 104 -8.94 8.63 15.69
CA ALA A 104 -9.57 9.60 16.56
C ALA A 104 -8.92 9.58 17.97
N PRO A 105 -9.04 10.66 18.77
CA PRO A 105 -8.56 10.66 20.15
C PRO A 105 -9.09 9.46 20.95
N GLY A 106 -8.18 8.74 21.62
CA GLY A 106 -8.52 7.53 22.38
C GLY A 106 -8.63 6.25 21.54
N SER A 107 -8.48 6.33 20.22
CA SER A 107 -8.38 5.16 19.33
C SER A 107 -7.01 4.51 19.46
N SER A 108 -6.94 3.17 19.31
CA SER A 108 -5.67 2.44 19.13
C SER A 108 -5.17 2.45 17.69
N ILE A 109 -5.95 2.98 16.75
CA ILE A 109 -5.52 3.21 15.36
C ILE A 109 -4.57 4.41 15.32
N ASP A 110 -3.45 4.29 14.59
CA ASP A 110 -2.62 5.43 14.21
C ASP A 110 -3.15 6.05 12.91
N PHE A 111 -3.20 5.23 11.85
CA PHE A 111 -3.82 5.62 10.58
C PHE A 111 -4.30 4.42 9.78
N MET A 112 -5.25 4.68 8.88
CA MET A 112 -5.64 3.84 7.77
C MET A 112 -5.22 4.53 6.47
N LEU A 113 -4.49 3.83 5.61
CA LEU A 113 -4.04 4.27 4.29
C LEU A 113 -4.68 3.39 3.22
N GLU A 114 -5.34 4.04 2.27
CA GLU A 114 -5.81 3.46 1.02
C GLU A 114 -5.03 4.10 -0.14
N ALA A 115 -4.45 3.31 -1.03
CA ALA A 115 -3.68 3.83 -2.16
C ALA A 115 -3.92 3.06 -3.44
N TRP A 116 -3.96 3.80 -4.55
CA TRP A 116 -4.26 3.30 -5.89
C TRP A 116 -3.29 3.93 -6.88
N PHE A 117 -2.59 3.12 -7.65
CA PHE A 117 -1.69 3.61 -8.70
C PHE A 117 -1.89 2.81 -9.97
N HIS A 118 -2.08 3.51 -11.08
CA HIS A 118 -2.13 2.95 -12.43
C HIS A 118 -1.06 3.61 -13.29
N ARG A 119 -0.35 2.81 -14.09
CA ARG A 119 0.57 3.29 -15.11
C ARG A 119 0.48 2.43 -16.37
N ALA A 120 0.02 3.01 -17.47
CA ALA A 120 0.17 2.42 -18.79
C ALA A 120 1.64 2.39 -19.21
N LEU A 121 2.10 1.24 -19.69
CA LEU A 121 3.48 1.04 -20.15
C LEU A 121 3.65 1.47 -21.61
N PRO A 122 4.80 2.07 -21.99
CA PRO A 122 5.13 2.35 -23.38
C PRO A 122 5.25 1.04 -24.19
N GLY A 123 4.81 1.03 -25.45
CA GLY A 123 5.09 -0.10 -26.38
C GLY A 123 3.88 -0.77 -27.06
N GLY A 124 2.68 -0.21 -26.97
CA GLY A 124 1.56 -0.54 -27.87
C GLY A 124 0.87 -1.89 -27.67
N ARG A 125 1.31 -2.74 -26.73
CA ARG A 125 0.67 -4.03 -26.39
C ARG A 125 -0.30 -3.96 -25.20
N GLY A 126 -0.70 -2.77 -24.75
CA GLY A 126 -1.70 -2.61 -23.69
C GLY A 126 -1.25 -3.08 -22.30
N GLY A 127 0.07 -3.14 -22.02
CA GLY A 127 0.59 -3.46 -20.70
C GLY A 127 0.42 -2.30 -19.72
N ALA A 128 0.10 -2.60 -18.46
CA ALA A 128 0.01 -1.63 -17.37
C ALA A 128 0.58 -2.20 -16.08
N ILE A 129 0.92 -1.30 -15.17
CA ILE A 129 1.22 -1.61 -13.77
C ILE A 129 0.12 -0.99 -12.93
N ASP A 130 -0.55 -1.83 -12.15
CA ASP A 130 -1.64 -1.46 -11.28
C ASP A 130 -1.34 -1.92 -9.85
N ILE A 131 -1.44 -1.01 -8.90
CA ILE A 131 -1.15 -1.25 -7.48
C ILE A 131 -2.30 -0.74 -6.64
N THR A 132 -2.72 -1.57 -5.68
CA THR A 132 -3.77 -1.21 -4.74
C THR A 132 -3.33 -1.63 -3.35
N SER A 133 -3.43 -0.74 -2.38
CA SER A 133 -2.97 -0.97 -1.01
C SER A 133 -4.02 -0.55 0.01
N LEU A 134 -4.22 -1.38 1.03
CA LEU A 134 -4.95 -1.05 2.26
C LEU A 134 -4.06 -1.44 3.44
N ILE A 135 -3.69 -0.42 4.22
CA ILE A 135 -2.78 -0.58 5.34
C ILE A 135 -3.39 0.11 6.54
N VAL A 136 -3.42 -0.56 7.69
CA VAL A 136 -3.89 0.04 8.94
C VAL A 136 -2.87 -0.18 10.03
N PHE A 137 -2.28 0.92 10.49
CA PHE A 137 -1.29 0.91 11.56
C PHE A 137 -1.96 1.22 12.89
N LEU A 138 -1.52 0.51 13.92
CA LEU A 138 -1.92 0.72 15.31
C LEU A 138 -0.85 1.56 16.04
N ASN A 139 -1.27 2.33 17.03
CA ASN A 139 -0.40 3.18 17.82
C ASN A 139 0.11 2.45 19.09
N GLY A 140 0.86 3.16 19.94
CA GLY A 140 1.48 2.61 21.15
C GLY A 140 0.51 2.24 22.29
N ALA A 141 -0.81 2.36 22.11
CA ALA A 141 -1.81 1.94 23.10
C ALA A 141 -2.06 0.41 23.11
N THR A 142 -1.46 -0.33 22.18
CA THR A 142 -1.63 -1.77 22.01
C THR A 142 -0.39 -2.39 21.40
N ASP A 143 -0.19 -3.69 21.59
CA ASP A 143 0.83 -4.47 20.89
C ASP A 143 0.31 -5.25 19.67
N ALA A 144 -1.00 -5.24 19.44
CA ALA A 144 -1.62 -6.04 18.38
C ALA A 144 -1.03 -5.76 16.99
N PRO A 145 -0.97 -6.75 16.08
CA PRO A 145 -0.40 -6.58 14.74
C PRO A 145 -1.08 -5.48 13.91
N HIS A 146 -0.33 -4.91 12.95
CA HIS A 146 -0.90 -4.05 11.91
C HIS A 146 -1.64 -4.88 10.86
N PHE A 147 -2.52 -4.25 10.08
CA PHE A 147 -3.11 -4.87 8.88
C PHE A 147 -2.39 -4.37 7.64
N LEU A 148 -1.99 -5.29 6.75
CA LEU A 148 -1.39 -4.96 5.47
C LEU A 148 -2.00 -5.81 4.37
N MET A 149 -2.49 -5.16 3.33
CA MET A 149 -2.87 -5.78 2.07
C MET A 149 -2.37 -4.95 0.89
N GLU A 150 -1.68 -5.59 -0.06
CA GLU A 150 -1.21 -4.99 -1.30
C GLU A 150 -1.40 -5.97 -2.46
N LEU A 151 -1.98 -5.50 -3.55
CA LEU A 151 -2.21 -6.24 -4.79
C LEU A 151 -1.52 -5.50 -5.93
N ILE A 152 -0.64 -6.20 -6.65
CA ILE A 152 0.24 -5.60 -7.67
C ILE A 152 0.10 -6.41 -8.95
N GLN A 153 -0.54 -5.83 -9.95
CA GLN A 153 -0.77 -6.42 -11.25
C GLN A 153 0.17 -5.76 -12.27
N GLY A 154 1.17 -6.51 -12.74
CA GLY A 154 2.17 -6.03 -13.73
C GLY A 154 1.86 -6.46 -15.18
N GLY A 155 0.70 -7.04 -15.41
CA GLY A 155 0.27 -7.58 -16.70
C GLY A 155 -1.16 -8.15 -16.62
N PRO A 156 -1.73 -8.57 -17.75
CA PRO A 156 -3.14 -8.93 -17.82
C PRO A 156 -3.48 -10.24 -17.08
N SER A 157 -2.52 -11.15 -16.90
CA SER A 157 -2.73 -12.49 -16.35
C SER A 157 -1.84 -12.85 -15.15
N GLY A 158 -1.20 -11.86 -14.52
CA GLY A 158 -0.35 -12.07 -13.36
C GLY A 158 -0.57 -11.03 -12.25
N LEU A 159 -0.49 -11.46 -11.00
CA LEU A 159 -0.76 -10.63 -9.82
C LEU A 159 0.08 -11.08 -8.64
N VAL A 160 0.72 -10.14 -7.94
CA VAL A 160 1.33 -10.40 -6.63
C VAL A 160 0.36 -9.96 -5.53
N LEU A 161 0.10 -10.84 -4.56
CA LEU A 161 -0.64 -10.54 -3.33
C LEU A 161 0.33 -10.55 -2.14
N LEU A 162 0.28 -9.49 -1.36
CA LEU A 162 0.88 -9.40 -0.03
C LEU A 162 -0.26 -9.16 0.96
N LEU A 163 -0.49 -10.10 1.88
CA LEU A 163 -1.53 -9.99 2.91
C LEU A 163 -0.98 -10.51 4.24
N ASP A 164 -1.03 -9.69 5.28
CA ASP A 164 -0.47 -10.06 6.58
C ASP A 164 -1.12 -9.33 7.77
N LEU A 165 -1.07 -10.00 8.93
CA LEU A 165 -1.17 -9.38 10.24
C LEU A 165 0.25 -9.05 10.71
N PHE A 166 0.73 -7.87 10.33
CA PHE A 166 2.15 -7.54 10.40
C PHE A 166 2.64 -7.40 11.85
N PRO A 167 3.62 -8.21 12.29
CA PRO A 167 4.02 -8.30 13.69
C PRO A 167 4.67 -6.99 14.16
N ARG A 168 4.40 -6.62 15.41
CA ARG A 168 5.00 -5.44 16.06
C ARG A 168 6.07 -5.78 17.09
N LYS A 169 6.22 -7.07 17.40
CA LYS A 169 7.22 -7.62 18.31
C LYS A 169 8.17 -8.58 17.58
N ASP A 170 9.35 -8.79 18.16
CA ASP A 170 10.30 -9.78 17.66
C ASP A 170 9.85 -11.21 18.03
N LEU A 171 9.36 -11.96 17.06
CA LEU A 171 8.61 -13.19 17.30
C LEU A 171 9.37 -14.27 18.10
N PRO A 172 10.66 -14.56 17.82
CA PRO A 172 11.42 -15.54 18.61
C PRO A 172 11.57 -15.17 20.10
N LEU A 173 11.54 -13.88 20.43
CA LEU A 173 11.61 -13.40 21.82
C LEU A 173 10.24 -13.38 22.51
N HIS A 174 9.15 -13.52 21.75
CA HIS A 174 7.79 -13.36 22.24
C HIS A 174 6.85 -14.51 21.80
N PRO A 175 7.08 -15.75 22.26
CA PRO A 175 6.26 -16.90 21.87
C PRO A 175 4.77 -16.73 22.22
N GLY A 176 4.44 -16.12 23.37
CA GLY A 176 3.04 -15.82 23.72
C GLY A 176 2.35 -14.84 22.76
N TYR A 177 3.11 -13.99 22.07
CA TYR A 177 2.58 -13.13 21.01
C TYR A 177 2.24 -13.94 19.76
N ILE A 178 3.10 -14.92 19.41
CA ILE A 178 2.84 -15.87 18.32
C ILE A 178 1.53 -16.61 18.59
N ASP A 179 1.39 -17.18 19.78
CA ASP A 179 0.22 -17.95 20.17
C ASP A 179 -1.06 -17.12 20.09
N ARG A 180 -1.03 -15.90 20.66
CA ARG A 180 -2.21 -15.03 20.75
C ARG A 180 -2.73 -14.56 19.39
N TYR A 181 -1.85 -14.04 18.53
CA TYR A 181 -2.28 -13.33 17.32
C TYR A 181 -2.25 -14.20 16.05
N TYR A 182 -1.51 -15.31 16.06
CA TYR A 182 -1.31 -16.14 14.88
C TYR A 182 -1.82 -17.57 15.06
N ALA A 183 -1.41 -18.26 16.13
CA ALA A 183 -1.82 -19.66 16.32
C ALA A 183 -3.30 -19.77 16.72
N ALA A 184 -3.72 -19.00 17.73
CA ALA A 184 -5.08 -19.06 18.29
C ALA A 184 -6.15 -18.47 17.36
N THR A 185 -5.76 -17.64 16.39
CA THR A 185 -6.69 -17.03 15.43
C THR A 185 -6.96 -17.92 14.22
N GLY A 186 -6.13 -18.94 13.98
CA GLY A 186 -6.25 -19.82 12.82
C GLY A 186 -5.87 -19.15 11.49
N VAL A 187 -5.28 -17.96 11.51
CA VAL A 187 -5.03 -17.13 10.32
C VAL A 187 -4.12 -17.81 9.28
N ASP A 188 -3.26 -18.75 9.69
CA ASP A 188 -2.43 -19.57 8.79
C ASP A 188 -3.24 -20.48 7.84
N ALA A 189 -4.52 -20.74 8.14
CA ALA A 189 -5.39 -21.46 7.21
C ALA A 189 -5.48 -20.76 5.84
N HIS A 190 -5.54 -19.42 5.82
CA HIS A 190 -5.66 -18.65 4.59
C HIS A 190 -4.41 -18.75 3.71
N ARG A 191 -3.22 -18.74 4.30
CA ARG A 191 -1.97 -18.98 3.57
C ARG A 191 -1.98 -20.36 2.91
N ARG A 192 -2.34 -21.40 3.67
CA ARG A 192 -2.40 -22.78 3.16
C ARG A 192 -3.44 -22.96 2.06
N ASP A 193 -4.59 -22.32 2.18
CA ASP A 193 -5.67 -22.42 1.19
C ASP A 193 -5.32 -21.68 -0.11
N VAL A 194 -4.70 -20.51 -0.01
CA VAL A 194 -4.21 -19.76 -1.18
C VAL A 194 -3.07 -20.50 -1.90
N GLU A 195 -2.13 -21.10 -1.16
CA GLU A 195 -1.03 -21.89 -1.73
C GLU A 195 -1.50 -23.16 -2.48
N ARG A 196 -2.71 -23.65 -2.21
CA ARG A 196 -3.29 -24.81 -2.92
C ARG A 196 -3.88 -24.46 -4.28
N ILE A 197 -4.03 -23.17 -4.60
CA ILE A 197 -4.58 -22.74 -5.88
C ILE A 197 -3.57 -23.08 -6.99
N PRO A 198 -3.95 -23.79 -8.07
CA PRO A 198 -2.99 -24.27 -9.08
C PRO A 198 -2.12 -23.20 -9.76
N HIS A 199 -2.58 -21.96 -9.81
CA HIS A 199 -1.91 -20.84 -10.46
C HIS A 199 -1.05 -20.01 -9.50
N VAL A 200 -0.98 -20.43 -8.23
CA VAL A 200 -0.33 -19.67 -7.17
C VAL A 200 1.02 -20.31 -6.84
N ARG A 201 2.03 -19.46 -6.68
CA ARG A 201 3.33 -19.84 -6.14
C ARG A 201 3.78 -18.83 -5.09
N PRO A 202 4.67 -19.19 -4.16
CA PRO A 202 5.24 -18.22 -3.23
C PRO A 202 5.93 -17.07 -3.96
N TYR A 203 5.65 -15.83 -3.56
CA TYR A 203 6.40 -14.66 -3.98
C TYR A 203 7.58 -14.45 -3.02
N VAL A 204 8.78 -14.32 -3.56
CA VAL A 204 9.98 -14.07 -2.74
C VAL A 204 10.49 -12.67 -3.04
N SER A 205 10.31 -11.75 -2.09
CA SER A 205 10.84 -10.38 -2.23
C SER A 205 12.36 -10.41 -2.37
N PRO A 206 12.97 -9.63 -3.28
CA PRO A 206 14.42 -9.55 -3.35
C PRO A 206 15.04 -8.91 -2.11
N SER A 207 14.29 -8.08 -1.37
CA SER A 207 14.75 -7.48 -0.11
C SER A 207 14.73 -8.51 1.02
N LEU A 208 15.90 -8.84 1.58
CA LEU A 208 16.01 -9.68 2.77
C LEU A 208 15.34 -9.03 3.99
N LEU A 209 15.47 -7.71 4.10
CA LEU A 209 14.83 -6.95 5.17
C LEU A 209 13.31 -7.08 5.10
N VAL A 210 12.70 -6.89 3.92
CA VAL A 210 11.25 -7.10 3.75
C VAL A 210 10.85 -8.53 4.12
N ARG A 211 11.62 -9.54 3.69
CA ARG A 211 11.36 -10.94 4.03
C ARG A 211 11.35 -11.19 5.54
N SER A 212 12.23 -10.52 6.30
CA SER A 212 12.33 -10.70 7.75
C SER A 212 11.20 -10.06 8.57
N LEU A 213 10.38 -9.19 7.97
CA LEU A 213 9.36 -8.47 8.71
C LEU A 213 7.98 -9.14 8.68
N TRP A 214 7.74 -10.05 7.71
CA TRP A 214 6.48 -10.76 7.59
C TRP A 214 6.20 -11.66 8.79
N SER A 215 4.93 -11.82 9.13
CA SER A 215 4.54 -12.88 10.06
C SER A 215 4.77 -14.27 9.44
N PRO A 216 4.88 -15.33 10.26
CA PRO A 216 4.93 -16.72 9.79
C PRO A 216 3.69 -17.16 9.01
N THR A 217 2.61 -16.39 9.08
CA THR A 217 1.30 -16.71 8.48
C THR A 217 0.97 -15.83 7.27
N ALA A 218 1.90 -14.95 6.87
CA ALA A 218 1.69 -14.02 5.77
C ALA A 218 1.37 -14.75 4.46
N VAL A 219 0.39 -14.25 3.72
CA VAL A 219 0.08 -14.70 2.36
C VAL A 219 0.86 -13.83 1.39
N VAL A 220 2.02 -14.33 0.97
CA VAL A 220 2.95 -13.63 0.08
C VAL A 220 3.12 -14.47 -1.18
N VAL A 221 2.30 -14.19 -2.19
CA VAL A 221 2.14 -15.08 -3.35
C VAL A 221 2.14 -14.34 -4.69
N ASP A 222 2.53 -15.07 -5.72
CA ASP A 222 2.51 -14.68 -7.12
C ASP A 222 1.51 -15.59 -7.86
N VAL A 223 0.45 -14.99 -8.41
CA VAL A 223 -0.56 -15.66 -9.21
C VAL A 223 -0.19 -15.51 -10.68
N GLN A 224 -0.06 -16.62 -11.40
CA GLN A 224 0.35 -16.65 -12.79
C GLN A 224 -0.61 -17.53 -13.59
N CYS A 225 -1.46 -16.89 -14.41
CA CYS A 225 -2.48 -17.59 -15.20
C CYS A 225 -2.06 -17.87 -16.65
N GLY A 226 -0.87 -17.42 -17.08
CA GLY A 226 -0.36 -17.63 -18.43
C GLY A 226 -1.04 -16.77 -19.49
N GLU A 227 -0.73 -17.01 -20.76
CA GLU A 227 -1.33 -16.29 -21.90
C GLU A 227 -2.82 -16.65 -22.04
N GLY A 228 -3.70 -15.65 -22.20
CA GLY A 228 -5.15 -15.84 -22.21
C GLY A 228 -5.76 -16.11 -20.83
N GLY A 229 -4.98 -15.96 -19.76
CA GLY A 229 -5.36 -16.25 -18.38
C GLY A 229 -6.13 -15.14 -17.65
N GLU A 230 -6.56 -14.08 -18.34
CA GLU A 230 -7.18 -12.89 -17.74
C GLU A 230 -8.45 -13.24 -16.96
N ALA A 231 -9.35 -14.00 -17.58
CA ALA A 231 -10.61 -14.42 -16.95
C ALA A 231 -10.36 -15.34 -15.74
N LYS A 232 -9.31 -16.17 -15.81
CA LYS A 232 -8.95 -17.05 -14.70
C LYS A 232 -8.35 -16.28 -13.53
N LEU A 233 -7.54 -15.26 -13.82
CA LEU A 233 -7.03 -14.35 -12.80
C LEU A 233 -8.19 -13.63 -12.11
N GLU A 234 -9.15 -13.10 -12.88
CA GLU A 234 -10.33 -12.45 -12.32
C GLU A 234 -11.14 -13.38 -11.42
N GLU A 235 -11.36 -14.64 -11.82
CA GLU A 235 -12.02 -15.66 -11.01
C GLU A 235 -11.29 -15.88 -9.67
N ILE A 236 -9.96 -16.08 -9.71
CA ILE A 236 -9.14 -16.30 -8.51
C ILE A 236 -9.18 -15.09 -7.57
N VAL A 237 -9.10 -13.89 -8.13
CA VAL A 237 -9.09 -12.65 -7.36
C VAL A 237 -10.43 -12.40 -6.68
N ARG A 238 -11.54 -12.52 -7.42
CA ARG A 238 -12.90 -12.30 -6.87
C ARG A 238 -13.36 -13.42 -5.96
N GLY A 239 -12.84 -14.64 -6.13
CA GLY A 239 -13.16 -15.80 -5.32
C GLY A 239 -12.21 -15.96 -4.15
N GLN A 240 -11.20 -16.82 -4.34
CA GLN A 240 -10.34 -17.31 -3.27
C GLN A 240 -9.55 -16.20 -2.58
N LEU A 241 -8.98 -15.25 -3.33
CA LEU A 241 -8.18 -14.17 -2.73
C LEU A 241 -9.05 -13.17 -1.96
N ALA A 242 -10.18 -12.74 -2.53
CA ALA A 242 -11.13 -11.87 -1.85
C ALA A 242 -11.64 -12.49 -0.54
N SER A 243 -12.03 -13.78 -0.58
CA SER A 243 -12.50 -14.50 0.60
C SER A 243 -11.43 -14.59 1.68
N SER A 244 -10.17 -14.83 1.29
CA SER A 244 -9.06 -14.93 2.24
C SER A 244 -8.72 -13.56 2.85
N ALA A 245 -8.69 -12.51 2.03
CA ALA A 245 -8.44 -11.15 2.47
C ALA A 245 -9.53 -10.63 3.41
N ALA A 246 -10.80 -10.90 3.12
CA ALA A 246 -11.93 -10.56 3.99
C ALA A 246 -11.80 -11.25 5.36
N ALA A 247 -11.52 -12.55 5.38
CA ALA A 247 -11.39 -13.30 6.62
C ALA A 247 -10.19 -12.84 7.48
N VAL A 248 -9.05 -12.52 6.86
CA VAL A 248 -7.89 -11.93 7.57
C VAL A 248 -8.24 -10.54 8.13
N LEU A 249 -8.95 -9.71 7.35
CA LEU A 249 -9.42 -8.41 7.81
C LEU A 249 -10.40 -8.56 9.00
N ASP A 250 -11.31 -9.53 8.95
CA ASP A 250 -12.24 -9.83 10.04
C ASP A 250 -11.51 -10.20 11.33
N VAL A 251 -10.52 -11.10 11.24
CA VAL A 251 -9.67 -11.44 12.38
C VAL A 251 -9.00 -10.19 12.95
N TRP A 252 -8.47 -9.31 12.09
CA TRP A 252 -7.82 -8.08 12.55
C TRP A 252 -8.83 -7.11 13.22
N LEU A 253 -10.00 -6.91 12.63
CA LEU A 253 -11.03 -6.03 13.17
C LEU A 253 -11.56 -6.52 14.52
N GLU A 254 -11.70 -7.84 14.70
CA GLU A 254 -12.22 -8.45 15.93
C GLU A 254 -11.16 -8.58 17.03
N ARG A 255 -9.91 -8.88 16.68
CA ARG A 255 -8.87 -9.24 17.65
C ARG A 255 -7.83 -8.15 17.88
N CYS A 256 -7.69 -7.18 16.98
CA CYS A 256 -6.58 -6.22 16.98
C CYS A 256 -7.07 -4.76 17.03
N ALA A 257 -7.96 -4.36 16.14
CA ALA A 257 -8.29 -2.95 15.85
C ALA A 257 -8.86 -2.11 17.02
N GLY A 258 -9.29 -2.77 18.10
CA GLY A 258 -9.85 -2.11 19.29
C GLY A 258 -9.21 -2.56 20.60
N SER A 259 -8.14 -3.36 20.55
CA SER A 259 -7.47 -3.77 21.77
C SER A 259 -6.69 -2.59 22.34
N VAL A 260 -6.76 -2.43 23.65
CA VAL A 260 -5.87 -1.59 24.45
C VAL A 260 -5.18 -2.54 25.43
N VAL A 261 -3.86 -2.44 25.52
CA VAL A 261 -3.05 -3.31 26.37
C VAL A 261 -2.16 -2.42 27.22
N GLU A 262 -2.28 -2.56 28.54
CA GLU A 262 -1.34 -1.95 29.47
C GLU A 262 0.03 -2.59 29.25
N MET A 263 1.01 -1.75 28.91
CA MET A 263 2.39 -2.16 28.63
C MET A 263 3.32 -1.28 29.45
N GLU A 264 4.44 -1.88 29.87
CA GLU A 264 5.50 -1.12 30.51
C GLU A 264 6.05 -0.04 29.57
N ALA A 265 6.49 1.09 30.13
CA ALA A 265 6.91 2.24 29.33
C ALA A 265 8.02 1.89 28.33
N ALA A 266 9.00 1.09 28.75
CA ALA A 266 10.11 0.64 27.91
C ALA A 266 9.67 -0.34 26.81
N GLU A 267 8.69 -1.20 27.08
CA GLU A 267 8.12 -2.11 26.09
C GLU A 267 7.39 -1.32 25.00
N ARG A 268 6.56 -0.36 25.41
CA ARG A 268 5.86 0.55 24.49
C ARG A 268 6.83 1.37 23.64
N GLU A 269 7.89 1.91 24.24
CA GLU A 269 8.90 2.68 23.52
C GLU A 269 9.63 1.84 22.47
N SER A 270 10.06 0.62 22.83
CA SER A 270 10.69 -0.34 21.91
C SER A 270 9.79 -0.68 20.73
N LEU A 271 8.51 -0.93 21.00
CA LEU A 271 7.51 -1.25 19.98
C LEU A 271 7.25 -0.08 19.02
N VAL A 272 7.11 1.15 19.54
CA VAL A 272 6.97 2.36 18.70
C VAL A 272 8.24 2.63 17.88
N ALA A 273 9.42 2.40 18.45
CA ALA A 273 10.68 2.53 17.72
C ALA A 273 10.77 1.54 16.55
N ARG A 274 10.34 0.29 16.77
CA ARG A 274 10.27 -0.74 15.72
C ARG A 274 9.26 -0.37 14.63
N ASP A 275 8.08 0.14 15.00
CA ASP A 275 7.09 0.62 14.04
C ASP A 275 7.65 1.75 13.17
N LYS A 276 8.35 2.72 13.77
CA LYS A 276 9.01 3.80 13.04
C LYS A 276 10.07 3.30 12.08
N MET A 277 10.85 2.28 12.47
CA MET A 277 11.84 1.65 11.60
C MET A 277 11.17 0.98 10.39
N ILE A 278 10.09 0.22 10.62
CA ILE A 278 9.30 -0.43 9.55
C ILE A 278 8.72 0.62 8.61
N ALA A 279 8.10 1.65 9.17
CA ALA A 279 7.49 2.75 8.45
C ALA A 279 8.51 3.46 7.53
N THR A 280 9.67 3.84 8.07
CA THR A 280 10.76 4.47 7.31
C THR A 280 11.26 3.55 6.20
N THR A 281 11.50 2.28 6.52
CA THR A 281 11.94 1.28 5.55
C THR A 281 10.93 1.10 4.41
N SER A 282 9.63 1.09 4.72
CA SER A 282 8.55 0.97 3.74
C SER A 282 8.51 2.19 2.79
N VAL A 283 8.63 3.40 3.35
CA VAL A 283 8.70 4.63 2.55
C VAL A 283 9.91 4.60 1.60
N GLU A 284 11.09 4.25 2.10
CA GLU A 284 12.32 4.23 1.30
C GLU A 284 12.31 3.15 0.22
N LEU A 285 12.07 1.89 0.62
CA LEU A 285 12.22 0.73 -0.27
C LEU A 285 11.03 0.54 -1.21
N ASN A 286 9.84 1.04 -0.84
CA ASN A 286 8.64 0.90 -1.66
C ASN A 286 8.28 2.21 -2.37
N LEU A 287 7.94 3.25 -1.62
CA LEU A 287 7.35 4.46 -2.20
C LEU A 287 8.38 5.28 -2.98
N SER A 288 9.47 5.69 -2.30
CA SER A 288 10.52 6.51 -2.90
C SER A 288 11.25 5.81 -4.04
N ALA A 289 11.36 4.48 -3.98
CA ALA A 289 12.01 3.69 -5.03
C ALA A 289 11.11 3.37 -6.24
N ASN A 290 9.79 3.29 -6.07
CA ASN A 290 8.89 2.84 -7.14
C ASN A 290 7.95 3.92 -7.68
N LEU A 291 7.50 4.90 -6.88
CA LEU A 291 6.65 5.98 -7.42
C LEU A 291 7.32 6.77 -8.56
N PRO A 292 8.63 7.10 -8.51
CA PRO A 292 9.31 7.76 -9.63
C PRO A 292 9.37 6.93 -10.93
N LYS A 293 9.08 5.62 -10.87
CA LYS A 293 8.97 4.77 -12.06
C LYS A 293 7.59 4.86 -12.71
N MET A 294 6.58 5.35 -11.98
CA MET A 294 5.19 5.47 -12.42
C MET A 294 4.80 6.92 -12.71
N PHE A 295 5.32 7.88 -11.95
CA PHE A 295 4.94 9.29 -12.02
C PHE A 295 6.17 10.19 -12.16
N SER A 296 5.97 11.41 -12.65
CA SER A 296 7.02 12.44 -12.68
C SER A 296 7.54 12.76 -11.27
N ALA A 297 8.69 13.43 -11.22
CA ALA A 297 9.36 13.78 -9.98
C ALA A 297 8.50 14.68 -9.07
N ASP A 298 7.72 15.61 -9.64
CA ASP A 298 6.81 16.49 -8.89
C ASP A 298 5.71 15.69 -8.20
N VAL A 299 4.98 14.88 -8.98
CA VAL A 299 3.90 14.03 -8.47
C VAL A 299 4.43 13.03 -7.45
N SER A 300 5.54 12.37 -7.75
CA SER A 300 6.17 11.43 -6.82
C SER A 300 6.57 12.12 -5.51
N GLY A 301 7.22 13.28 -5.58
CA GLY A 301 7.68 14.02 -4.41
C GLY A 301 6.54 14.42 -3.48
N ARG A 302 5.44 14.96 -4.02
CA ARG A 302 4.29 15.37 -3.20
C ARG A 302 3.54 14.19 -2.59
N VAL A 303 3.38 13.09 -3.34
CA VAL A 303 2.69 11.88 -2.85
C VAL A 303 3.53 11.18 -1.77
N VAL A 304 4.83 11.04 -1.98
CA VAL A 304 5.75 10.49 -0.97
C VAL A 304 5.72 11.36 0.29
N ALA A 305 5.78 12.69 0.16
CA ALA A 305 5.74 13.58 1.31
C ALA A 305 4.43 13.42 2.10
N GLU A 306 3.28 13.33 1.42
CA GLU A 306 1.99 13.19 2.09
C GLU A 306 1.85 11.84 2.82
N ILE A 307 2.20 10.73 2.15
CA ILE A 307 2.17 9.41 2.79
C ILE A 307 3.18 9.34 3.95
N SER A 308 4.35 9.99 3.81
CA SER A 308 5.37 10.01 4.88
C SER A 308 4.87 10.69 6.15
N LYS A 309 4.00 11.70 6.06
CA LYS A 309 3.36 12.29 7.25
C LYS A 309 2.60 11.22 8.03
N ALA A 310 1.88 10.32 7.34
CA ALA A 310 1.14 9.21 7.93
C ALA A 310 2.07 8.31 8.76
N PHE A 311 3.18 7.89 8.15
CA PHE A 311 4.10 6.88 8.66
C PHE A 311 5.12 7.37 9.70
N VAL A 312 5.62 8.61 9.55
CA VAL A 312 6.76 9.11 10.33
C VAL A 312 6.34 10.18 11.36
N GLY A 313 5.09 10.64 11.27
CA GLY A 313 4.64 11.84 11.95
C GLY A 313 5.09 13.11 11.22
N SER A 314 4.39 14.20 11.47
CA SER A 314 4.77 15.56 11.02
C SER A 314 5.87 16.17 11.89
#